data_AF-N9CZ49-F1
#
_entry.id   AF-N9CZ49-F1
#
_cell.length_a   1.000
_cell.length_b   1.000
_cell.length_c   1.000
_cell.angle_alpha   90.00
_cell.angle_beta   90.00
_cell.angle_gamma   90.00
#
_symmetry.space_group_name_H-M   'P 1'
#
loop_
_entity.id
_entity.type
_entity.pdbx_description
1 polymer ?
#
loop_
_entity_poly.entity_id
_entity_poly.type
_entity_poly.pdbx_seq_one_letter_code
_entity_poly.pdbx_strand_id
1 'polypeptide(L)'
;MAELFSILFFIGLIITCVFMAKPSLSQFKNRPALTRKKIALYGFGTCLVLFALIGVFAPKAPASTTAVVENMEKETPVVEPKAEKATDVKVESKENNQEKELETIKGYNKAILAVRNHGNNVLEIDLPATEVAFTDLDYIDHTSRTTRDILIKILKNPPTQQFSAIRFVIFADLRDQYNNKKNEPIFQLTYDYAEIKKINIDADYVDHRLFLNFAMFGLRSPVAHEMFEGWCAKDDNAEKSGSFCQ
;
A
#
# COMPACT_ATOMS: atom_id res chain seq x y z
N MET A 1 20.06 -6.19 24.81
CA MET A 1 21.04 -5.17 24.36
C MET A 1 20.51 -4.34 23.19
N ALA A 2 20.03 -4.95 22.08
CA ALA A 2 19.45 -4.20 20.96
C ALA A 2 18.27 -3.28 21.35
N GLU A 3 17.39 -3.73 22.25
CA GLU A 3 16.26 -2.91 22.72
C GLU A 3 16.70 -1.63 23.44
N LEU A 4 17.75 -1.70 24.25
CA LEU A 4 18.31 -0.53 24.95
C LEU A 4 18.90 0.47 23.94
N PHE A 5 19.61 -0.01 22.92
CA PHE A 5 20.11 0.86 21.85
C PHE A 5 18.99 1.44 20.98
N SER A 6 17.89 0.70 20.78
CA SER A 6 16.70 1.18 20.09
C SER A 6 16.03 2.33 20.86
N ILE A 7 15.83 2.18 22.17
CA ILE A 7 15.28 3.24 23.03
C ILE A 7 16.18 4.48 23.01
N LEU A 8 17.50 4.30 23.16
CA LEU A 8 18.46 5.41 23.11
C LEU A 8 18.48 6.11 21.75
N PHE A 9 18.31 5.37 20.66
CA PHE A 9 18.21 5.92 19.30
C PHE A 9 16.99 6.85 19.18
N PHE A 10 15.81 6.41 19.59
CA PHE A 10 14.60 7.23 19.52
C PHE A 10 14.68 8.47 20.42
N ILE A 11 15.23 8.34 21.63
CA ILE A 11 15.45 9.49 22.53
C ILE A 11 16.42 10.50 21.89
N GLY A 12 17.55 10.01 21.34
CA GLY A 12 18.54 10.86 20.67
C GLY A 12 17.98 11.57 19.43
N LEU A 13 17.13 10.88 18.66
CA LEU A 13 16.45 11.44 17.49
C LEU A 13 15.50 12.57 17.89
N ILE A 14 14.66 12.35 18.90
CA ILE A 14 13.72 13.38 19.42
C ILE A 14 14.49 14.60 19.93
N ILE A 15 15.54 14.41 20.72
CA ILE A 15 16.39 15.51 21.22
C ILE A 15 17.00 16.30 20.06
N THR A 16 17.48 15.61 19.03
CA THR A 16 18.05 16.24 17.82
C THR A 16 17.01 17.11 17.11
N CYS A 17 15.79 16.60 16.91
CA CYS A 17 14.68 17.34 16.30
C CYS A 17 14.31 18.59 17.13
N VAL A 18 14.21 18.45 18.46
CA VAL A 18 13.88 19.56 19.36
C VAL A 18 14.96 20.65 19.32
N PHE A 19 16.24 20.28 19.34
CA PHE A 19 17.34 21.23 19.25
C PHE A 19 17.48 21.86 17.86
N MET A 20 17.07 21.18 16.78
CA MET A 20 17.01 21.78 15.46
C MET A 20 15.89 22.82 15.35
N ALA A 21 14.71 22.53 15.89
CA ALA A 21 13.58 23.46 15.92
C ALA A 21 13.89 24.70 16.78
N LYS A 22 14.50 24.49 17.95
CA LYS A 22 14.84 25.56 18.89
C LYS A 22 16.30 25.45 19.38
N PRO A 23 17.27 25.95 18.59
CA PRO A 23 18.70 25.81 18.89
C PRO A 23 19.13 26.54 20.17
N SER A 24 18.35 27.50 20.67
CA SER A 24 18.60 28.14 21.97
C SER A 24 18.56 27.15 23.14
N LEU A 25 17.85 26.02 23.01
CA LEU A 25 17.81 24.97 24.04
C LEU A 25 19.13 24.20 24.16
N SER A 26 20.03 24.32 23.17
CA SER A 26 21.37 23.74 23.22
C SER A 26 22.38 24.62 24.00
N GLN A 27 21.95 25.80 24.47
CA GLN A 27 22.76 26.64 25.34
C GLN A 27 22.86 26.00 26.72
N PHE A 28 24.07 25.55 27.05
CA PHE A 28 24.34 24.98 28.36
C PHE A 28 25.43 25.81 29.07
N LYS A 29 25.05 26.43 30.19
CA LYS A 29 25.91 27.34 30.98
C LYS A 29 26.47 28.48 30.11
N ASN A 30 27.78 28.74 30.21
CA ASN A 30 28.48 29.84 29.53
C ASN A 30 28.85 29.54 28.07
N ARG A 31 28.31 28.49 27.45
CA ARG A 31 28.59 28.16 26.05
C ARG A 31 27.48 28.71 25.14
N PRO A 32 27.84 29.34 24.01
CA PRO A 32 26.85 29.82 23.05
C PRO A 32 26.06 28.67 22.44
N ALA A 33 24.88 28.98 21.91
CA ALA A 33 24.01 27.99 21.27
C ALA A 33 24.77 27.30 20.14
N LEU A 34 24.63 25.98 20.02
CA LEU A 34 25.16 25.28 18.86
C LEU A 34 24.37 25.73 17.62
N THR A 35 25.08 25.95 16.52
CA THR A 35 24.42 26.26 15.24
C THR A 35 23.66 25.03 14.77
N ARG A 36 22.54 25.23 14.05
CA ARG A 36 21.71 24.14 13.51
C ARG A 36 22.53 23.09 12.73
N LYS A 37 23.55 23.54 11.99
CA LYS A 37 24.48 22.66 11.25
C LYS A 37 25.29 21.75 12.18
N LYS A 38 25.78 22.27 13.31
CA LYS A 38 26.52 21.48 14.31
C LYS A 38 25.59 20.50 15.02
N ILE A 39 24.38 20.92 15.37
CA ILE A 39 23.36 20.06 15.99
C ILE A 39 23.00 18.90 15.05
N ALA A 40 22.77 19.17 13.77
CA ALA A 40 22.51 18.15 12.78
C ALA A 40 23.70 17.18 12.64
N LEU A 41 24.93 17.70 12.54
CA LEU A 41 26.11 16.85 12.39
C LEU A 41 26.33 15.92 13.60
N TYR A 42 26.26 16.45 14.82
CA TYR A 42 26.46 15.65 16.03
C TYR A 42 25.27 14.72 16.29
N GLY A 43 24.04 15.22 16.20
CA GLY A 43 22.84 14.44 16.47
C GLY A 43 22.65 13.30 15.47
N PHE A 44 22.81 13.59 14.17
CA PHE A 44 22.71 12.57 13.13
C PHE A 44 23.87 11.56 13.19
N GLY A 45 25.09 12.03 13.50
CA GLY A 45 26.24 11.16 13.72
C GLY A 45 26.02 10.18 14.88
N THR A 46 25.50 10.64 16.02
CA THR A 46 25.18 9.77 17.16
C THR A 46 24.04 8.80 16.84
N CYS A 47 23.02 9.23 16.10
CA CYS A 47 21.92 8.35 15.67
C CYS A 47 22.41 7.23 14.75
N LEU A 48 23.32 7.51 13.81
CA LEU A 48 23.89 6.50 12.93
C LEU A 48 24.69 5.43 13.69
N VAL A 49 25.47 5.85 14.70
CA VAL A 49 26.21 4.91 15.54
C VAL A 49 25.25 4.01 16.34
N LEU A 50 24.21 4.58 16.93
CA LEU A 50 23.20 3.80 17.66
C LEU A 50 22.45 2.83 16.75
N PHE A 51 22.11 3.26 15.54
CA PHE A 51 21.45 2.40 14.55
C PHE A 51 22.33 1.22 14.12
N ALA A 52 23.62 1.46 13.89
CA ALA A 52 24.58 0.39 13.60
C ALA A 52 24.67 -0.62 14.76
N LEU A 53 24.67 -0.14 16.01
CA LEU A 53 24.69 -1.01 17.19
C LEU A 53 23.42 -1.85 17.33
N ILE A 54 22.24 -1.33 16.95
CA ILE A 54 21.00 -2.12 16.92
C ILE A 54 21.17 -3.30 15.95
N GLY A 55 21.75 -3.08 14.77
CA GLY A 55 22.00 -4.14 13.78
C GLY A 55 23.00 -5.19 14.24
N VAL A 56 24.07 -4.79 14.94
CA VAL A 56 25.08 -5.73 15.48
C VAL A 56 24.51 -6.60 16.60
N PHE A 57 23.62 -6.05 17.43
CA PHE A 57 23.03 -6.75 18.56
C PHE A 57 21.64 -7.34 18.28
N ALA A 58 21.14 -7.24 17.05
CA ALA A 58 19.85 -7.80 16.66
C ALA A 58 19.93 -9.34 16.74
N PRO A 59 18.99 -10.00 17.44
CA PRO A 59 18.95 -11.45 17.49
C PRO A 59 18.73 -12.01 16.06
N LYS A 60 19.59 -12.93 15.63
CA LYS A 60 19.38 -13.67 14.37
C LYS A 60 18.06 -14.43 14.50
N ALA A 61 17.14 -14.20 13.57
CA ALA A 61 15.88 -14.92 13.52
C ALA A 61 16.16 -16.44 13.48
N PRO A 62 15.47 -17.26 14.29
CA PRO A 62 15.59 -18.71 14.18
C PRO A 62 15.05 -19.14 12.81
N ALA A 63 15.87 -19.89 12.06
CA ALA A 63 15.44 -20.55 10.85
C ALA A 63 14.27 -21.48 11.18
N SER A 64 13.10 -21.22 10.60
CA SER A 64 11.92 -22.07 10.74
C SER A 64 12.13 -23.35 9.92
N THR A 65 12.53 -24.40 10.61
CA THR A 65 12.24 -25.79 10.26
C THR A 65 10.79 -26.08 10.61
N THR A 66 9.98 -26.47 9.62
CA THR A 66 8.77 -27.26 9.90
C THR A 66 8.48 -28.19 8.72
N ALA A 67 9.10 -29.37 8.78
CA ALA A 67 8.59 -30.58 8.17
C ALA A 67 7.79 -31.32 9.26
N VAL A 68 6.49 -31.55 9.06
CA VAL A 68 5.69 -32.56 9.79
C VAL A 68 4.51 -32.99 8.92
N VAL A 69 4.62 -34.22 8.39
CA VAL A 69 3.58 -35.28 8.27
C VAL A 69 2.52 -35.10 7.17
N GLU A 70 2.55 -35.79 6.02
CA GLU A 70 2.55 -37.25 5.77
C GLU A 70 1.26 -37.96 6.25
N ASN A 71 0.33 -38.21 5.32
CA ASN A 71 -0.59 -39.36 5.22
C ASN A 71 -1.96 -38.97 4.63
N MET A 72 -2.25 -39.37 3.39
CA MET A 72 -2.92 -40.64 3.12
C MET A 72 -3.05 -40.91 1.61
N GLU A 73 -2.70 -42.15 1.27
CA GLU A 73 -2.77 -42.82 -0.02
C GLU A 73 -4.21 -42.99 -0.57
N LYS A 74 -4.25 -43.01 -1.90
CA LYS A 74 -4.92 -43.98 -2.80
C LYS A 74 -6.31 -43.71 -3.40
N GLU A 75 -6.28 -43.95 -4.72
CA GLU A 75 -7.27 -44.54 -5.63
C GLU A 75 -8.25 -43.62 -6.39
N THR A 76 -7.88 -43.37 -7.65
CA THR A 76 -8.78 -43.35 -8.82
C THR A 76 -8.87 -44.82 -9.36
N PRO A 77 -9.84 -45.25 -10.22
CA PRO A 77 -10.44 -44.43 -11.28
C PRO A 77 -11.88 -44.79 -11.83
N VAL A 78 -12.38 -43.89 -12.70
CA VAL A 78 -13.35 -44.02 -13.82
C VAL A 78 -14.88 -44.22 -13.58
N VAL A 79 -15.66 -43.37 -14.28
CA VAL A 79 -16.84 -43.63 -15.17
C VAL A 79 -18.03 -42.69 -14.89
N GLU A 80 -18.16 -41.66 -15.74
CA GLU A 80 -19.44 -41.02 -16.14
C GLU A 80 -20.09 -41.87 -17.29
N PRO A 81 -21.35 -41.69 -17.77
CA PRO A 81 -22.35 -40.62 -17.48
C PRO A 81 -23.85 -41.05 -17.47
N LYS A 82 -24.74 -40.14 -17.00
CA LYS A 82 -26.04 -39.68 -17.57
C LYS A 82 -27.21 -39.52 -16.57
N ALA A 83 -27.77 -38.29 -16.61
CA ALA A 83 -29.17 -37.83 -16.47
C ALA A 83 -29.98 -38.33 -15.23
N GLU A 84 -30.71 -37.51 -14.46
CA GLU A 84 -31.61 -36.41 -14.80
C GLU A 84 -32.10 -35.75 -13.49
N LYS A 85 -32.55 -34.47 -13.55
CA LYS A 85 -33.30 -33.69 -12.54
C LYS A 85 -32.61 -33.27 -11.23
N ALA A 86 -32.20 -31.99 -11.19
CA ALA A 86 -32.36 -31.13 -10.02
C ALA A 86 -32.22 -29.66 -10.47
N THR A 87 -33.34 -28.98 -10.69
CA THR A 87 -33.38 -27.54 -10.97
C THR A 87 -34.06 -26.88 -9.77
N ASP A 88 -33.36 -26.74 -8.64
CA ASP A 88 -33.69 -25.73 -7.61
C ASP A 88 -32.66 -25.65 -6.46
N VAL A 89 -31.35 -25.70 -6.74
CA VAL A 89 -30.32 -25.36 -5.72
C VAL A 89 -29.07 -24.82 -6.42
N LYS A 90 -29.07 -23.58 -6.93
CA LYS A 90 -27.82 -22.99 -7.47
C LYS A 90 -27.69 -21.47 -7.38
N VAL A 91 -28.64 -20.79 -6.74
CA VAL A 91 -28.59 -19.32 -6.59
C VAL A 91 -27.94 -18.94 -5.26
N GLU A 92 -28.34 -19.55 -4.14
CA GLU A 92 -27.76 -19.25 -2.81
C GLU A 92 -26.27 -19.56 -2.68
N SER A 93 -25.74 -20.57 -3.39
CA SER A 93 -24.33 -20.98 -3.23
C SER A 93 -23.33 -20.07 -3.94
N LYS A 94 -23.76 -19.32 -4.96
CA LYS A 94 -22.88 -18.42 -5.74
C LYS A 94 -22.75 -17.05 -5.08
N GLU A 95 -23.86 -16.52 -4.60
CA GLU A 95 -23.94 -15.21 -3.96
C GLU A 95 -23.13 -15.21 -2.65
N ASN A 96 -23.27 -16.26 -1.85
CA ASN A 96 -22.48 -16.47 -0.62
C ASN A 96 -20.97 -16.60 -0.89
N ASN A 97 -20.57 -17.24 -1.99
CA ASN A 97 -19.16 -17.39 -2.33
C ASN A 97 -18.54 -16.08 -2.85
N GLN A 98 -19.31 -15.29 -3.60
CA GLN A 98 -18.89 -13.97 -4.06
C GLN A 98 -18.73 -12.99 -2.91
N GLU A 99 -19.70 -12.94 -1.97
CA GLU A 99 -19.61 -12.05 -0.81
C GLU A 99 -18.40 -12.38 0.07
N LYS A 100 -18.13 -13.67 0.31
CA LYS A 100 -16.94 -14.14 1.03
C LYS A 100 -15.62 -13.75 0.33
N GLU A 101 -15.61 -13.76 -0.99
CA GLU A 101 -14.46 -13.35 -1.80
C GLU A 101 -14.22 -11.84 -1.69
N LEU A 102 -15.26 -11.01 -1.76
CA LEU A 102 -15.15 -9.56 -1.56
C LEU A 102 -14.66 -9.21 -0.15
N GLU A 103 -15.15 -9.91 0.88
CA GLU A 103 -14.66 -9.75 2.26
C GLU A 103 -13.20 -10.20 2.42
N THR A 104 -12.78 -11.23 1.69
CA THR A 104 -11.36 -11.63 1.66
C THR A 104 -10.48 -10.53 1.07
N ILE A 105 -10.92 -9.91 -0.04
CA ILE A 105 -10.20 -8.80 -0.69
C ILE A 105 -10.17 -7.58 0.22
N LYS A 106 -11.26 -7.27 0.92
CA LYS A 106 -11.31 -6.20 1.93
C LYS A 106 -10.30 -6.44 3.06
N GLY A 107 -10.05 -7.70 3.42
CA GLY A 107 -9.01 -8.11 4.38
C GLY A 107 -7.57 -7.90 3.90
N TYR A 108 -7.32 -7.64 2.60
CA TYR A 108 -5.97 -7.46 2.08
C TYR A 108 -5.28 -6.19 2.58
N ASN A 109 -6.05 -5.15 2.93
CA ASN A 109 -5.50 -3.95 3.53
C ASN A 109 -6.53 -3.32 4.46
N LYS A 110 -6.10 -3.01 5.69
CA LYS A 110 -6.96 -2.41 6.72
C LYS A 110 -7.52 -1.04 6.34
N ALA A 111 -6.89 -0.36 5.39
CA ALA A 111 -7.34 0.93 4.89
C ALA A 111 -8.51 0.82 3.90
N ILE A 112 -8.84 -0.37 3.38
CA ILE A 112 -9.95 -0.52 2.43
C ILE A 112 -11.27 -0.14 3.11
N LEU A 113 -11.95 0.86 2.56
CA LEU A 113 -13.24 1.34 3.06
C LEU A 113 -14.37 0.42 2.62
N ALA A 114 -14.37 0.03 1.36
CA ALA A 114 -15.37 -0.83 0.76
C ALA A 114 -14.81 -1.60 -0.43
N VAL A 115 -15.38 -2.78 -0.69
CA VAL A 115 -15.15 -3.57 -1.90
C VAL A 115 -16.50 -3.89 -2.51
N ARG A 116 -16.67 -3.59 -3.80
CA ARG A 116 -17.94 -3.76 -4.52
C ARG A 116 -17.70 -4.38 -5.87
N ASN A 117 -18.68 -5.13 -6.35
CA ASN A 117 -18.73 -5.56 -7.73
C ASN A 117 -19.79 -4.75 -8.47
N HIS A 118 -19.41 -4.12 -9.58
CA HIS A 118 -20.33 -3.40 -10.46
C HIS A 118 -20.74 -4.25 -11.66
N GLY A 119 -21.92 -3.98 -12.21
CA GLY A 119 -22.57 -4.78 -13.27
C GLY A 119 -21.77 -5.05 -14.54
N ASN A 120 -20.63 -4.38 -14.74
CA ASN A 120 -19.69 -4.62 -15.85
C ASN A 120 -18.53 -5.55 -15.47
N ASN A 121 -18.67 -6.36 -14.41
CA ASN A 121 -17.60 -7.16 -13.80
C ASN A 121 -16.39 -6.31 -13.41
N VAL A 122 -16.65 -5.16 -12.79
CA VAL A 122 -15.58 -4.27 -12.29
C VAL A 122 -15.51 -4.45 -10.78
N LEU A 123 -14.36 -4.89 -10.30
CA LEU A 123 -14.04 -4.90 -8.88
C LEU A 123 -13.65 -3.49 -8.47
N GLU A 124 -14.50 -2.82 -7.70
CA GLU A 124 -14.24 -1.50 -7.16
C GLU A 124 -13.77 -1.59 -5.70
N ILE A 125 -12.68 -0.90 -5.38
CA ILE A 125 -12.05 -0.88 -4.08
C ILE A 125 -11.91 0.59 -3.66
N ASP A 126 -12.61 0.97 -2.59
CA ASP A 126 -12.54 2.31 -2.04
C ASP A 126 -11.39 2.41 -1.05
N LEU A 127 -10.55 3.44 -1.22
CA LEU A 127 -9.42 3.72 -0.36
C LEU A 127 -9.50 5.16 0.15
N PRO A 128 -9.08 5.44 1.40
CA PRO A 128 -8.87 6.80 1.84
C PRO A 128 -7.58 7.35 1.21
N ALA A 129 -7.58 8.64 0.91
CA ALA A 129 -6.38 9.41 0.67
C ALA A 129 -5.56 9.42 1.97
N THR A 130 -4.25 9.15 1.88
CA THR A 130 -3.42 9.05 3.09
C THR A 130 -3.28 10.40 3.78
N GLU A 131 -3.45 10.44 5.11
CA GLU A 131 -3.17 11.64 5.92
C GLU A 131 -1.66 11.91 6.06
N VAL A 132 -0.80 10.97 5.64
CA VAL A 132 0.67 11.06 5.77
C VAL A 132 1.31 11.79 4.59
N ALA A 133 0.53 12.22 3.60
CA ALA A 133 1.04 13.02 2.49
C ALA A 133 1.48 14.40 2.99
N PHE A 134 2.78 14.68 2.91
CA PHE A 134 3.34 15.98 3.31
C PHE A 134 3.13 17.04 2.23
N THR A 135 2.93 16.59 0.99
CA THR A 135 2.61 17.40 -0.18
C THR A 135 1.54 16.72 -1.03
N ASP A 136 0.83 17.50 -1.85
CA ASP A 136 -0.20 16.98 -2.77
C ASP A 136 0.33 15.90 -3.74
N LEU A 137 1.63 15.92 -4.01
CA LEU A 137 2.32 14.96 -4.88
C LEU A 137 2.49 13.57 -4.22
N ASP A 138 2.52 13.53 -2.88
CA ASP A 138 2.73 12.29 -2.14
C ASP A 138 1.47 11.41 -2.15
N TYR A 139 0.30 11.97 -2.47
CA TYR A 139 -0.94 11.20 -2.57
C TYR A 139 -0.85 10.11 -3.64
N ILE A 140 -0.30 10.41 -4.82
CA ILE A 140 -0.15 9.41 -5.89
C ILE A 140 0.93 8.38 -5.54
N ASP A 141 2.03 8.79 -4.90
CA ASP A 141 3.05 7.84 -4.42
C ASP A 141 2.45 6.82 -3.45
N HIS A 142 1.82 7.30 -2.39
CA HIS A 142 1.25 6.45 -1.35
C HIS A 142 0.09 5.60 -1.87
N THR A 143 -0.77 6.19 -2.72
CA THR A 143 -1.85 5.45 -3.37
C THR A 143 -1.27 4.34 -4.22
N SER A 144 -0.28 4.61 -5.08
CA SER A 144 0.30 3.59 -5.96
C SER A 144 0.98 2.46 -5.20
N ARG A 145 1.63 2.73 -4.07
CA ARG A 145 2.15 1.69 -3.16
C ARG A 145 1.04 0.83 -2.58
N THR A 146 -0.04 1.46 -2.12
CA THR A 146 -1.19 0.79 -1.52
C THR A 146 -1.92 -0.08 -2.53
N THR A 147 -2.20 0.45 -3.74
CA THR A 147 -2.86 -0.29 -4.80
C THR A 147 -1.98 -1.44 -5.29
N ARG A 148 -0.66 -1.24 -5.43
CA ARG A 148 0.29 -2.34 -5.72
C ARG A 148 0.15 -3.47 -4.71
N ASP A 149 0.18 -3.18 -3.42
CA ASP A 149 0.14 -4.22 -2.38
C ASP A 149 -1.16 -5.03 -2.41
N ILE A 150 -2.28 -4.37 -2.69
CA ILE A 150 -3.58 -5.01 -2.85
C ILE A 150 -3.60 -5.83 -4.15
N LEU A 151 -3.14 -5.27 -5.27
CA LEU A 151 -3.07 -5.95 -6.56
C LEU A 151 -2.19 -7.19 -6.51
N ILE A 152 -1.01 -7.15 -5.87
CA ILE A 152 -0.16 -8.33 -5.68
C ILE A 152 -0.91 -9.42 -4.94
N LYS A 153 -1.67 -9.09 -3.88
CA LYS A 153 -2.46 -10.09 -3.13
C LYS A 153 -3.58 -10.68 -3.98
N ILE A 154 -4.25 -9.87 -4.78
CA ILE A 154 -5.26 -10.33 -5.75
C ILE A 154 -4.61 -11.22 -6.82
N LEU A 155 -3.43 -10.88 -7.34
CA LEU A 155 -2.76 -11.69 -8.36
C LEU A 155 -2.21 -13.01 -7.80
N LYS A 156 -1.76 -13.04 -6.54
CA LYS A 156 -1.34 -14.27 -5.85
C LYS A 156 -2.52 -15.15 -5.44
N ASN A 157 -3.69 -14.56 -5.24
CA ASN A 157 -4.92 -15.25 -4.85
C ASN A 157 -6.06 -14.82 -5.77
N PRO A 158 -6.02 -15.22 -7.05
CA PRO A 158 -6.93 -14.72 -8.07
C PRO A 158 -8.37 -15.08 -7.71
N PRO A 159 -9.30 -14.10 -7.80
CA PRO A 159 -10.69 -14.38 -7.50
C PRO A 159 -11.28 -15.38 -8.49
N THR A 160 -12.24 -16.17 -8.01
CA THR A 160 -13.02 -17.10 -8.83
C THR A 160 -13.88 -16.38 -9.85
N GLN A 161 -14.40 -15.19 -9.48
CA GLN A 161 -15.05 -14.30 -10.41
C GLN A 161 -14.04 -13.65 -11.37
N GLN A 162 -14.32 -13.73 -12.67
CA GLN A 162 -13.55 -13.01 -13.68
C GLN A 162 -14.00 -11.55 -13.72
N PHE A 163 -13.09 -10.65 -13.35
CA PHE A 163 -13.27 -9.21 -13.51
C PHE A 163 -12.69 -8.74 -14.83
N SER A 164 -13.33 -7.77 -15.48
CA SER A 164 -12.75 -7.07 -16.65
C SER A 164 -11.73 -6.03 -16.20
N ALA A 165 -12.00 -5.36 -15.07
CA ALA A 165 -11.12 -4.35 -14.53
C ALA A 165 -11.15 -4.33 -12.99
N ILE A 166 -10.06 -3.85 -12.42
CA ILE A 166 -9.97 -3.48 -10.99
C ILE A 166 -9.88 -1.96 -10.92
N ARG A 167 -10.78 -1.33 -10.17
CA ARG A 167 -10.83 0.11 -10.00
C ARG A 167 -10.61 0.47 -8.54
N PHE A 168 -9.62 1.29 -8.28
CA PHE A 168 -9.42 1.91 -6.98
C PHE A 168 -10.00 3.32 -7.01
N VAL A 169 -10.90 3.64 -6.10
CA VAL A 169 -11.48 4.99 -5.95
C VAL A 169 -10.95 5.60 -4.66
N ILE A 170 -10.32 6.77 -4.78
CA ILE A 170 -9.61 7.39 -3.66
C ILE A 170 -10.47 8.53 -3.13
N PHE A 171 -10.75 8.47 -1.84
CA PHE A 171 -11.63 9.36 -1.09
C PHE A 171 -10.84 10.28 -0.18
N ALA A 172 -11.11 11.57 -0.19
CA ALA A 172 -10.46 12.53 0.69
C ALA A 172 -11.47 13.42 1.41
N ASP A 173 -11.11 13.84 2.62
CA ASP A 173 -11.82 14.88 3.36
C ASP A 173 -11.54 16.24 2.73
N LEU A 174 -12.45 16.69 1.87
CA LEU A 174 -12.43 18.02 1.30
C LEU A 174 -13.17 19.01 2.21
N ARG A 175 -12.73 20.27 2.19
CA ARG A 175 -13.39 21.37 2.86
C ARG A 175 -13.91 22.36 1.84
N ASP A 176 -15.18 22.75 1.97
CA ASP A 176 -15.73 23.83 1.18
C ASP A 176 -15.28 25.22 1.71
N GLN A 177 -15.64 26.28 0.99
CA GLN A 177 -15.37 27.67 1.37
C GLN A 177 -15.98 28.08 2.72
N TYR A 178 -16.95 27.31 3.23
CA TYR A 178 -17.61 27.52 4.53
C TYR A 178 -17.05 26.61 5.63
N ASN A 179 -15.94 25.91 5.35
CA ASN A 179 -15.28 24.98 6.26
C ASN A 179 -16.09 23.72 6.62
N ASN A 180 -17.12 23.38 5.83
CA ASN A 180 -17.82 22.11 5.97
C ASN A 180 -16.94 21.00 5.39
N LYS A 181 -16.76 19.92 6.15
CA LYS A 181 -16.05 18.73 5.69
C LYS A 181 -16.98 17.81 4.91
N LYS A 182 -16.50 17.31 3.78
CA LYS A 182 -17.15 16.24 3.02
C LYS A 182 -16.09 15.23 2.59
N ASN A 183 -16.39 13.95 2.78
CA ASN A 183 -15.56 12.89 2.22
C ASN A 183 -16.03 12.61 0.79
N GLU A 184 -15.18 12.95 -0.19
CA GLU A 184 -15.53 12.89 -1.60
C GLU A 184 -14.45 12.14 -2.40
N PRO A 185 -14.84 11.43 -3.49
CA PRO A 185 -13.88 10.78 -4.36
C PRO A 185 -13.08 11.85 -5.12
N ILE A 186 -11.75 11.82 -5.00
CA ILE A 186 -10.85 12.79 -5.64
C ILE A 186 -10.29 12.30 -6.97
N PHE A 187 -9.94 11.01 -7.07
CA PHE A 187 -9.53 10.37 -8.32
C PHE A 187 -9.73 8.86 -8.27
N GLN A 188 -9.48 8.19 -9.38
CA GLN A 188 -9.46 6.74 -9.47
C GLN A 188 -8.30 6.23 -10.30
N LEU A 189 -7.86 5.00 -10.00
CA LEU A 189 -6.93 4.22 -10.80
C LEU A 189 -7.66 2.99 -11.32
N THR A 190 -7.79 2.84 -12.63
CA THR A 190 -8.43 1.67 -13.26
C THR A 190 -7.39 0.82 -13.95
N TYR A 191 -7.40 -0.48 -13.67
CA TYR A 191 -6.48 -1.46 -14.23
C TYR A 191 -7.28 -2.47 -15.04
N ASP A 192 -6.89 -2.72 -16.29
CA ASP A 192 -7.40 -3.86 -17.04
C ASP A 192 -6.87 -5.15 -16.38
N TYR A 193 -7.79 -6.01 -15.92
CA TYR A 193 -7.41 -7.20 -15.16
C TYR A 193 -6.63 -8.21 -16.01
N ALA A 194 -6.90 -8.30 -17.31
CA ALA A 194 -6.17 -9.17 -18.22
C ALA A 194 -4.73 -8.70 -18.44
N GLU A 195 -4.50 -7.38 -18.47
CA GLU A 195 -3.16 -6.82 -18.64
C GLU A 195 -2.30 -6.97 -17.38
N ILE A 196 -2.82 -6.62 -16.19
CA ILE A 196 -2.02 -6.72 -14.96
C ILE A 196 -1.67 -8.16 -14.56
N LYS A 197 -2.43 -9.16 -15.03
CA LYS A 197 -2.08 -10.58 -14.87
C LYS A 197 -0.78 -10.98 -15.59
N LYS A 198 -0.31 -10.18 -16.55
CA LYS A 198 0.94 -10.42 -17.28
C LYS A 198 2.18 -9.96 -16.52
N ILE A 199 1.99 -9.24 -15.41
CA ILE A 199 3.10 -8.75 -14.57
C ILE A 199 3.71 -9.95 -13.84
N ASN A 200 5.02 -10.13 -13.98
CA ASN A 200 5.74 -11.12 -13.20
C ASN A 200 5.91 -10.64 -11.75
N ILE A 201 5.19 -11.27 -10.82
CA ILE A 201 5.16 -10.94 -9.40
C ILE A 201 6.07 -11.82 -8.53
N ASP A 202 6.87 -12.71 -9.14
CA ASP A 202 7.76 -13.64 -8.44
C ASP A 202 9.09 -13.00 -8.00
N ALA A 203 9.34 -11.75 -8.39
CA ALA A 203 10.50 -11.00 -7.94
C ALA A 203 10.34 -10.52 -6.48
N ASP A 204 11.44 -10.49 -5.72
CA ASP A 204 11.48 -10.04 -4.31
C ASP A 204 10.93 -8.62 -4.11
N TYR A 205 10.97 -7.79 -5.16
CA TYR A 205 10.40 -6.45 -5.16
C TYR A 205 9.87 -6.09 -6.56
N VAL A 206 8.61 -5.65 -6.61
CA VAL A 206 8.02 -5.01 -7.79
C VAL A 206 7.77 -3.54 -7.47
N ASP A 207 8.37 -2.64 -8.25
CA ASP A 207 8.18 -1.20 -8.08
C ASP A 207 6.70 -0.83 -8.32
N HIS A 208 6.13 0.01 -7.45
CA HIS A 208 4.74 0.45 -7.59
C HIS A 208 4.52 1.26 -8.88
N ARG A 209 5.56 1.94 -9.39
CA ARG A 209 5.50 2.69 -10.65
C ARG A 209 5.32 1.78 -11.86
N LEU A 210 5.79 0.53 -11.80
CA LEU A 210 5.53 -0.45 -12.85
C LEU A 210 4.03 -0.73 -13.00
N PHE A 211 3.30 -0.82 -11.88
CA PHE A 211 1.85 -1.00 -11.94
C PHE A 211 1.15 0.23 -12.51
N LEU A 212 1.65 1.44 -12.25
CA LEU A 212 1.07 2.66 -12.83
C LEU A 212 1.10 2.63 -14.35
N ASN A 213 2.09 2.00 -14.98
CA ASN A 213 2.13 1.83 -16.45
C ASN A 213 0.95 1.02 -17.02
N PHE A 214 0.17 0.35 -16.18
CA PHE A 214 -1.06 -0.36 -16.56
C PHE A 214 -2.33 0.32 -16.02
N ALA A 215 -2.17 1.46 -15.34
CA ALA A 215 -3.26 2.19 -14.74
C ALA A 215 -3.76 3.29 -15.68
N MET A 216 -5.08 3.44 -15.75
CA MET A 216 -5.73 4.63 -16.30
C MET A 216 -6.13 5.55 -15.15
N PHE A 217 -5.64 6.79 -15.17
CA PHE A 217 -6.05 7.82 -14.22
C PHE A 217 -7.42 8.37 -14.58
N GLY A 218 -8.35 8.40 -13.63
CA GLY A 218 -9.65 9.02 -13.79
C GLY A 218 -9.82 10.18 -12.83
N LEU A 219 -9.97 11.40 -13.37
CA LEU A 219 -10.23 12.59 -12.57
C LEU A 219 -11.67 12.54 -11.99
N ARG A 220 -11.80 12.73 -10.67
CA ARG A 220 -13.11 12.81 -10.00
C ARG A 220 -13.36 14.16 -9.33
N SER A 221 -12.30 14.89 -8.99
CA SER A 221 -12.34 16.25 -8.44
C SER A 221 -11.23 17.11 -9.04
N PRO A 222 -11.44 18.43 -9.24
CA PRO A 222 -10.40 19.33 -9.75
C PRO A 222 -9.10 19.31 -8.96
N VAL A 223 -9.16 19.08 -7.64
CA VAL A 223 -7.97 19.03 -6.76
C VAL A 223 -6.98 17.93 -7.18
N ALA A 224 -7.47 16.84 -7.78
CA ALA A 224 -6.63 15.73 -8.21
C ALA A 224 -5.92 15.99 -9.55
N HIS A 225 -6.31 17.03 -10.29
CA HIS A 225 -5.64 17.39 -11.54
C HIS A 225 -4.22 17.90 -11.27
N GLU A 226 -4.09 18.86 -10.35
CA GLU A 226 -2.77 19.41 -9.95
C GLU A 226 -1.87 18.34 -9.32
N MET A 227 -2.46 17.42 -8.54
CA MET A 227 -1.74 16.26 -7.99
C MET A 227 -1.13 15.39 -9.09
N PHE A 228 -1.91 15.09 -10.13
CA PHE A 228 -1.51 14.26 -11.25
C PHE A 228 -0.43 14.95 -12.11
N GLU A 229 -0.66 16.20 -12.50
CA GLU A 229 0.32 16.95 -13.29
C GLU A 229 1.64 17.10 -12.54
N GLY A 230 1.59 17.45 -11.25
CA GLY A 230 2.79 17.59 -10.44
C GLY A 230 3.52 16.26 -10.19
N TRP A 231 2.81 15.13 -10.15
CA TRP A 231 3.43 13.80 -10.09
C TRP A 231 4.20 13.49 -11.38
N CYS A 232 3.57 13.74 -12.53
CA CYS A 232 4.12 13.48 -13.85
C CYS A 232 5.17 14.51 -14.29
N ALA A 233 5.22 15.69 -13.68
CA ALA A 233 6.28 16.68 -13.92
C ALA A 233 7.65 16.29 -13.34
N LYS A 234 7.72 15.23 -12.51
CA LYS A 234 9.00 14.70 -12.00
C LYS A 234 9.55 13.67 -12.98
N ASP A 235 10.72 13.94 -13.57
CA ASP A 235 11.34 13.12 -14.61
C ASP A 235 11.38 11.61 -14.27
N ASP A 236 11.84 11.28 -13.06
CA ASP A 236 11.89 9.89 -12.56
C ASP A 236 10.52 9.19 -12.51
N ASN A 237 9.45 9.94 -12.23
CA ASN A 237 8.10 9.39 -12.15
C ASN A 237 7.50 9.23 -13.54
N ALA A 238 7.69 10.20 -14.44
CA ALA A 238 7.25 10.11 -15.82
C ALA A 238 7.90 8.92 -16.53
N GLU A 239 9.22 8.77 -16.42
CA GLU A 239 9.98 7.69 -17.04
C GLU A 239 9.50 6.31 -16.55
N LYS A 240 9.32 6.15 -15.24
CA LYS A 240 9.00 4.84 -14.63
C LYS A 240 7.52 4.49 -14.65
N SER A 241 6.63 5.48 -14.74
CA SER A 241 5.17 5.26 -14.83
C SER A 241 4.68 5.14 -16.28
N GLY A 242 5.55 5.42 -17.26
CA GLY A 242 5.30 5.15 -18.67
C GLY A 242 4.03 5.81 -19.20
N SER A 243 3.12 4.99 -19.73
CA SER A 243 1.85 5.44 -20.33
C SER A 243 0.92 6.16 -19.34
N PHE A 244 1.14 6.01 -18.03
CA PHE A 244 0.36 6.71 -17.01
C PHE A 244 0.48 8.24 -17.10
N CYS A 245 1.64 8.74 -17.53
CA CYS A 245 1.95 10.18 -17.59
C CYS A 245 1.91 10.75 -19.02
N GLN A 246 1.40 9.99 -19.99
CA GLN A 246 1.28 10.37 -21.40
C GLN A 246 -0.17 10.65 -21.77
#